data_AF-A0AAD6GTL8-F1
#
_entry.id   AF-A0AAD6GTL8-F1
#
_cell.length_a   1.000
_cell.length_b   1.000
_cell.length_c   1.000
_cell.angle_alpha   90.00
_cell.angle_beta   90.00
_cell.angle_gamma   90.00
#
_symmetry.space_group_name_H-M   'P 1'
#
loop_
_entity.id
_entity.type
_entity.pdbx_description
1 polymer ?
#
loop_
_entity_poly.entity_id
_entity_poly.type
_entity_poly.pdbx_seq_one_letter_code
_entity_poly.pdbx_strand_id
1 'polypeptide(L)'
;MIKFWLQLLATSCLHGFTHAAPLANDTFDLRPFRIDLSARVPRMLDQIRSTRLPERFPYSGIDSSFGIDLDVLKALQTEWVTDFSWESEQDSMNQFDHYTIPIEDLRVHFVHEKSAAPNAIPLLLVHGWPGSFLEFAPIIDQLTKEATTFTGKPVSFDVIIPSLPGFAFSSPPPLNWTITDTARIFNTLMVDVLGYKTYAIHGTDWGSAISYNMYDQFNETIGAAHFAFLPFYPQTPDQLAAGNITLSKLELVEEQNAMNWAKTGDGYFIEQTTKSNTVGLALQDNPIGQLAWLGEKFMNCEYTSFTSTGCH
;
A
#
# COMPACT_ATOMS: atom_id res chain seq x y z
N MET A 1 26.34 12.92 22.35
CA MET A 1 25.60 13.12 21.08
C MET A 1 24.83 11.86 20.67
N ILE A 2 24.04 11.29 21.58
CA ILE A 2 23.14 10.13 21.34
C ILE A 2 21.71 10.45 21.82
N LYS A 3 21.49 11.66 22.37
CA LYS A 3 20.20 12.14 22.86
C LYS A 3 19.42 13.01 21.87
N PHE A 4 19.88 13.16 20.63
CA PHE A 4 19.28 14.09 19.65
C PHE A 4 18.36 13.45 18.61
N TRP A 5 18.26 12.11 18.59
CA TRP A 5 17.49 11.39 17.56
C TRP A 5 16.14 10.83 18.05
N LEU A 6 15.89 10.80 19.36
CA LEU A 6 14.60 10.34 19.94
C LEU A 6 13.56 11.46 20.11
N GLN A 7 13.89 12.72 19.83
CA GLN A 7 12.95 13.86 19.98
C GLN A 7 12.27 14.29 18.68
N LEU A 8 12.61 13.70 17.54
CA LEU A 8 12.01 14.05 16.24
C LEU A 8 10.76 13.23 15.86
N LEU A 9 10.35 12.27 16.70
CA LEU A 9 9.10 11.50 16.52
C LEU A 9 8.06 11.76 17.62
N ALA A 10 8.37 12.62 18.59
CA ALA A 10 7.52 12.90 19.74
C ALA A 10 7.40 14.41 20.00
N THR A 11 7.05 15.21 18.98
CA THR A 11 6.41 16.53 19.17
C THR A 11 5.93 17.10 17.83
N SER A 12 4.68 16.81 17.48
CA SER A 12 3.81 17.81 16.85
C SER A 12 2.41 17.61 17.43
N CYS A 13 2.15 18.46 18.41
CA CYS A 13 0.93 18.58 19.18
C CYS A 13 -0.29 18.81 18.29
N LEU A 14 -1.36 18.06 18.58
CA LEU A 14 -2.70 18.61 18.86
C LEU A 14 -2.77 20.14 18.74
N HIS A 15 -3.19 20.66 17.59
CA HIS A 15 -3.72 22.01 17.45
C HIS A 15 -4.88 22.01 16.45
N GLY A 16 -6.06 22.33 16.98
CA GLY A 16 -7.07 23.15 16.30
C GLY A 16 -7.83 22.49 15.17
N PHE A 17 -9.03 22.00 15.49
CA PHE A 17 -10.11 21.81 14.53
C PHE A 17 -10.33 23.07 13.69
N THR A 18 -10.25 22.93 12.37
CA THR A 18 -11.13 23.67 11.47
C THR A 18 -12.02 22.65 10.80
N HIS A 19 -13.27 22.54 11.26
CA HIS A 19 -14.32 21.93 10.46
C HIS A 19 -14.41 22.71 9.15
N ALA A 20 -13.89 22.15 8.06
CA ALA A 20 -14.30 22.59 6.75
C ALA A 20 -15.81 22.34 6.66
N ALA A 21 -16.56 23.39 6.29
CA ALA A 21 -18.00 23.31 6.12
C ALA A 21 -18.34 22.19 5.10
N PRO A 22 -19.47 21.48 5.27
CA PRO A 22 -19.90 20.51 4.27
C PRO A 22 -20.10 21.24 2.94
N LEU A 23 -19.32 20.87 1.93
CA LEU A 23 -19.54 21.36 0.58
C LEU A 23 -20.95 20.93 0.17
N ALA A 24 -21.74 21.93 -0.21
CA ALA A 24 -23.14 21.79 -0.54
C ALA A 24 -23.28 20.94 -1.81
N ASN A 25 -23.93 19.78 -1.68
CA ASN A 25 -24.80 19.13 -2.68
C ASN A 25 -24.34 19.16 -4.16
N ASP A 26 -23.05 19.03 -4.43
CA ASP A 26 -22.55 18.77 -5.76
C ASP A 26 -22.72 17.27 -6.03
N THR A 27 -23.49 16.93 -7.07
CA THR A 27 -23.56 15.57 -7.59
C THR A 27 -22.15 15.14 -7.94
N PHE A 28 -21.58 14.21 -7.16
CA PHE A 28 -20.28 13.64 -7.44
C PHE A 28 -20.20 13.14 -8.89
N ASP A 29 -19.20 13.61 -9.63
CA ASP A 29 -18.96 13.26 -11.02
C ASP A 29 -18.22 11.92 -11.11
N LEU A 30 -18.94 10.86 -10.78
CA LEU A 30 -18.46 9.48 -10.85
C LEU A 30 -18.36 9.05 -12.32
N ARG A 31 -17.15 8.70 -12.77
CA ARG A 31 -16.87 8.36 -14.16
C ARG A 31 -16.31 6.94 -14.27
N PRO A 32 -16.92 6.06 -15.09
CA PRO A 32 -16.28 4.80 -15.46
C PRO A 32 -14.88 5.06 -16.02
N PHE A 33 -13.93 4.18 -15.66
CA PHE A 33 -12.55 4.26 -16.09
C PHE A 33 -12.17 2.94 -16.78
N ARG A 34 -11.33 3.03 -17.81
CA ARG A 34 -10.75 1.87 -18.47
C ARG A 34 -9.26 2.11 -18.63
N ILE A 35 -8.47 1.12 -18.27
CA ILE A 35 -7.01 1.19 -18.33
C ILE A 35 -6.59 1.02 -19.79
N ASP A 36 -5.80 1.98 -20.28
CA ASP A 36 -5.16 1.94 -21.60
C ASP A 36 -3.67 2.29 -21.45
N LEU A 37 -2.84 1.28 -21.69
CA LEU A 37 -1.38 1.33 -21.57
C LEU A 37 -0.69 1.47 -22.94
N SER A 38 -1.45 1.48 -24.04
CA SER A 38 -0.94 1.41 -25.42
C SER A 38 0.06 2.51 -25.76
N ALA A 39 -0.14 3.72 -25.21
CA ALA A 39 0.75 4.85 -25.42
C ALA A 39 2.05 4.80 -24.59
N ARG A 40 2.09 4.03 -23.50
CA ARG A 40 3.20 4.05 -22.52
C ARG A 40 4.12 2.85 -22.62
N VAL A 41 3.56 1.67 -22.82
CA VAL A 41 4.30 0.39 -22.85
C VAL A 41 5.40 0.36 -23.91
N PRO A 42 5.17 0.77 -25.18
CA PRO A 42 6.22 0.69 -26.21
C PRO A 42 7.50 1.44 -25.84
N ARG A 43 7.36 2.68 -25.35
CA ARG A 43 8.51 3.50 -24.91
C ARG A 43 9.22 2.86 -23.73
N MET A 44 8.49 2.35 -22.74
CA MET A 44 9.07 1.67 -21.57
C MET A 44 9.87 0.43 -21.99
N LEU A 45 9.34 -0.41 -22.89
CA LEU A 45 10.05 -1.58 -23.41
C LEU A 45 11.34 -1.19 -24.14
N ASP A 46 11.34 -0.09 -24.90
CA ASP A 46 12.55 0.41 -25.56
C ASP A 46 13.61 0.88 -24.55
N GLN A 47 13.19 1.49 -23.43
CA GLN A 47 14.10 1.85 -22.34
C GLN A 47 14.69 0.62 -21.64
N ILE A 48 13.87 -0.41 -21.39
CA ILE A 48 14.33 -1.68 -20.80
C ILE A 48 15.36 -2.34 -21.71
N ARG A 49 15.08 -2.46 -23.02
CA ARG A 49 16.00 -3.02 -24.02
C ARG A 49 17.32 -2.25 -24.12
N SER A 50 17.27 -0.94 -23.94
CA SER A 50 18.45 -0.06 -24.04
C SER A 50 19.28 -0.02 -22.77
N THR A 51 18.75 -0.52 -21.64
CA THR A 51 19.44 -0.49 -20.35
C THR A 51 20.59 -1.49 -20.33
N ARG A 52 21.77 -1.02 -19.88
CA ARG A 52 22.97 -1.85 -19.72
C ARG A 52 23.23 -2.12 -18.24
N LEU A 53 22.97 -3.34 -17.80
CA LEU A 53 23.39 -3.83 -16.49
C LEU A 53 24.87 -4.25 -16.52
N PRO A 54 25.59 -4.15 -15.38
CA PRO A 54 26.98 -4.59 -15.31
C PRO A 54 27.10 -6.11 -15.45
N GLU A 55 28.24 -6.60 -15.94
CA GLU A 55 28.48 -8.05 -16.07
C GLU A 55 28.51 -8.77 -14.71
N ARG A 56 29.04 -8.10 -13.69
CA ARG A 56 29.16 -8.57 -12.30
C ARG A 56 28.94 -7.42 -11.33
N PHE A 57 28.78 -7.71 -10.04
CA PHE A 57 28.68 -6.67 -9.02
C PHE A 57 29.88 -5.70 -9.11
N PRO A 58 29.63 -4.38 -9.09
CA PRO A 58 30.68 -3.37 -9.30
C PRO A 58 31.63 -3.23 -8.11
N TYR A 59 31.23 -3.67 -6.91
CA TYR A 59 32.00 -3.54 -5.68
C TYR A 59 32.34 -4.92 -5.10
N SER A 60 33.59 -5.09 -4.65
CA SER A 60 34.04 -6.33 -4.01
C SER A 60 33.36 -6.52 -2.65
N GLY A 61 32.84 -7.73 -2.39
CA GLY A 61 32.21 -8.07 -1.11
C GLY A 61 30.73 -7.68 -1.00
N ILE A 62 30.11 -7.21 -2.08
CA ILE A 62 28.66 -7.01 -2.17
C ILE A 62 28.02 -8.28 -2.76
N ASP A 63 26.93 -8.72 -2.13
CA ASP A 63 26.04 -9.79 -2.55
C ASP A 63 24.56 -9.38 -2.34
N SER A 64 23.63 -10.33 -2.45
CA SER A 64 22.18 -10.11 -2.29
C SER A 64 21.76 -9.65 -0.88
N SER A 65 22.63 -9.70 0.13
CA SER A 65 22.33 -9.13 1.45
C SER A 65 22.34 -7.60 1.47
N PHE A 66 22.83 -6.96 0.40
CA PHE A 66 22.91 -5.50 0.27
C PHE A 66 21.88 -4.91 -0.71
N GLY A 67 20.95 -5.72 -1.23
CA GLY A 67 19.91 -5.28 -2.16
C GLY A 67 19.53 -6.39 -3.15
N ILE A 68 18.83 -6.02 -4.23
CA ILE A 68 18.46 -6.97 -5.28
C ILE A 68 19.69 -7.67 -5.87
N ASP A 69 19.59 -8.99 -6.02
CA ASP A 69 20.62 -9.77 -6.69
C ASP A 69 20.73 -9.39 -8.18
N LEU A 70 21.96 -9.23 -8.67
CA LEU A 70 22.21 -8.77 -10.04
C LEU A 70 21.73 -9.78 -11.09
N ASP A 71 21.89 -11.08 -10.82
CA ASP A 71 21.49 -12.11 -11.77
C ASP A 71 19.95 -12.27 -11.78
N VAL A 72 19.30 -12.09 -10.63
CA VAL A 72 17.84 -11.94 -10.57
C VAL A 72 17.37 -10.73 -11.37
N LEU A 73 17.99 -9.56 -11.21
CA LEU A 73 17.61 -8.36 -11.96
C LEU A 73 17.77 -8.53 -13.49
N LYS A 74 18.84 -9.21 -13.93
CA LYS A 74 19.04 -9.55 -15.35
C LYS A 74 17.99 -10.54 -15.87
N ALA A 75 17.62 -11.53 -15.05
CA ALA A 75 16.58 -12.49 -15.40
C ALA A 75 15.23 -11.78 -15.57
N LEU A 76 14.84 -10.94 -14.60
CA LEU A 76 13.62 -10.14 -14.67
C LEU A 76 13.63 -9.15 -15.84
N GLN A 77 14.77 -8.49 -16.13
CA GLN A 77 14.90 -7.64 -17.32
C GLN A 77 14.61 -8.43 -18.61
N THR A 78 15.11 -9.67 -18.69
CA THR A 78 14.92 -10.53 -19.86
C THR A 78 13.45 -10.90 -19.99
N GLU A 79 12.88 -11.49 -18.94
CA GLU A 79 11.48 -11.93 -18.88
C GLU A 79 10.51 -10.79 -19.22
N TRP A 80 10.77 -9.58 -18.72
CA TRP A 80 9.91 -8.41 -18.95
C TRP A 80 9.82 -8.00 -20.42
N VAL A 81 10.82 -8.34 -21.24
CA VAL A 81 10.87 -8.02 -22.67
C VAL A 81 10.43 -9.21 -23.54
N THR A 82 10.65 -10.44 -23.07
CA THR A 82 10.45 -11.66 -23.88
C THR A 82 9.14 -12.36 -23.60
N ASP A 83 8.75 -12.46 -22.33
CA ASP A 83 7.70 -13.38 -21.88
C ASP A 83 6.53 -12.64 -21.22
N PHE A 84 6.76 -11.43 -20.68
CA PHE A 84 5.72 -10.64 -20.05
C PHE A 84 4.79 -9.95 -21.07
N SER A 85 3.49 -10.25 -20.97
CA SER A 85 2.46 -9.67 -21.84
C SER A 85 1.71 -8.53 -21.15
N TRP A 86 2.06 -7.29 -21.48
CA TRP A 86 1.35 -6.09 -21.02
C TRP A 86 -0.10 -6.02 -21.53
N GLU A 87 -0.41 -6.61 -22.67
CA GLU A 87 -1.78 -6.72 -23.18
C GLU A 87 -2.60 -7.63 -22.28
N SER A 88 -2.07 -8.80 -21.91
CA SER A 88 -2.73 -9.73 -20.99
C SER A 88 -2.90 -9.12 -19.59
N GLU A 89 -1.90 -8.42 -19.09
CA GLU A 89 -1.99 -7.70 -17.81
C GLU A 89 -3.07 -6.60 -17.85
N GLN A 90 -3.08 -5.78 -18.91
CA GLN A 90 -4.10 -4.76 -19.10
C GLN A 90 -5.52 -5.36 -19.18
N ASP A 91 -5.68 -6.46 -19.92
CA ASP A 91 -6.96 -7.14 -20.04
C ASP A 91 -7.41 -7.73 -18.71
N SER A 92 -6.50 -8.32 -17.95
CA SER A 92 -6.77 -8.83 -16.60
C SER A 92 -7.21 -7.72 -15.66
N MET A 93 -6.53 -6.57 -15.65
CA MET A 93 -6.96 -5.43 -14.83
C MET A 93 -8.35 -4.94 -15.25
N ASN A 94 -8.60 -4.80 -16.55
CA ASN A 94 -9.89 -4.35 -17.08
C ASN A 94 -11.03 -5.37 -16.97
N GLN A 95 -10.83 -6.52 -16.30
CA GLN A 95 -11.92 -7.40 -15.90
C GLN A 95 -12.75 -6.81 -14.75
N PHE A 96 -12.18 -5.87 -14.00
CA PHE A 96 -12.84 -5.22 -12.88
C PHE A 96 -13.54 -3.91 -13.28
N ASP A 97 -14.54 -3.53 -12.51
CA ASP A 97 -15.27 -2.26 -12.65
C ASP A 97 -14.47 -1.12 -12.01
N HIS A 98 -13.75 -0.37 -12.86
CA HIS A 98 -12.97 0.78 -12.46
C HIS A 98 -13.74 2.10 -12.59
N TYR A 99 -13.48 3.00 -11.65
CA TYR A 99 -14.03 4.35 -11.64
C TYR A 99 -12.98 5.39 -11.31
N THR A 100 -13.24 6.62 -11.74
CA THR A 100 -12.53 7.81 -11.28
C THR A 100 -13.50 8.88 -10.85
N ILE A 101 -13.12 9.66 -9.85
CA ILE A 101 -13.95 10.72 -9.31
C ILE A 101 -13.07 11.87 -8.79
N PRO A 102 -13.44 13.14 -9.03
CA PRO A 102 -12.81 14.26 -8.35
C PRO A 102 -13.32 14.36 -6.90
N ILE A 103 -12.41 14.31 -5.93
CA ILE A 103 -12.66 14.62 -4.51
C ILE A 103 -11.59 15.61 -4.08
N GLU A 104 -11.99 16.83 -3.73
CA GLU A 104 -11.06 17.92 -3.36
C GLU A 104 -9.95 18.16 -4.39
N ASP A 105 -10.35 18.29 -5.65
CA ASP A 105 -9.47 18.48 -6.82
C ASP A 105 -8.49 17.31 -7.08
N LEU A 106 -8.57 16.22 -6.32
CA LEU A 106 -7.86 14.98 -6.60
C LEU A 106 -8.72 14.03 -7.41
N ARG A 107 -8.17 13.55 -8.52
CA ARG A 107 -8.75 12.41 -9.22
C ARG A 107 -8.42 11.16 -8.42
N VAL A 108 -9.43 10.60 -7.75
CA VAL A 108 -9.34 9.32 -7.04
C VAL A 108 -9.77 8.22 -7.99
N HIS A 109 -8.88 7.26 -8.24
CA HIS A 109 -9.20 6.01 -8.92
C HIS A 109 -9.57 4.94 -7.90
N PHE A 110 -10.56 4.11 -8.22
CA PHE A 110 -10.90 2.93 -7.42
C PHE A 110 -11.55 1.83 -8.26
N VAL A 111 -11.43 0.59 -7.79
CA VAL A 111 -12.26 -0.54 -8.23
C VAL A 111 -13.50 -0.63 -7.34
N HIS A 112 -14.67 -0.91 -7.92
CA HIS A 112 -15.90 -1.15 -7.16
C HIS A 112 -16.66 -2.36 -7.71
N GLU A 113 -16.54 -3.46 -6.99
CA GLU A 113 -17.12 -4.76 -7.34
C GLU A 113 -18.27 -5.08 -6.42
N LYS A 114 -19.50 -5.04 -6.95
CA LYS A 114 -20.71 -5.29 -6.17
C LYS A 114 -21.03 -6.77 -6.10
N SER A 115 -21.35 -7.27 -4.91
CA SER A 115 -21.93 -8.60 -4.80
C SER A 115 -23.37 -8.60 -5.30
N ALA A 116 -23.82 -9.74 -5.83
CA ALA A 116 -25.22 -9.97 -6.15
C ALA A 116 -26.10 -10.21 -4.91
N ALA A 117 -25.49 -10.42 -3.74
CA ALA A 117 -26.22 -10.67 -2.51
C ALA A 117 -26.83 -9.37 -1.93
N PRO A 118 -28.10 -9.38 -1.47
CA PRO A 118 -28.80 -8.17 -1.04
C PRO A 118 -28.26 -7.54 0.26
N ASN A 119 -27.48 -8.30 1.03
CA ASN A 119 -26.95 -7.89 2.33
C ASN A 119 -25.41 -7.92 2.33
N ALA A 120 -24.79 -7.65 1.19
CA ALA A 120 -23.34 -7.59 1.07
C ALA A 120 -22.78 -6.50 1.98
N ILE A 121 -21.71 -6.82 2.70
CA ILE A 121 -21.04 -5.89 3.60
C ILE A 121 -20.12 -5.00 2.76
N PRO A 122 -20.24 -3.67 2.77
CA PRO A 122 -19.29 -2.82 2.07
C PRO A 122 -17.92 -2.93 2.73
N LEU A 123 -16.90 -3.23 1.93
CA LEU A 123 -15.54 -3.49 2.39
C LEU A 123 -14.55 -2.64 1.59
N LEU A 124 -13.93 -1.68 2.28
CA LEU A 124 -12.87 -0.86 1.74
C LEU A 124 -11.52 -1.57 1.95
N LEU A 125 -10.80 -1.86 0.88
CA LEU A 125 -9.47 -2.48 0.90
C LEU A 125 -8.41 -1.43 0.52
N VAL A 126 -7.51 -1.11 1.45
CA VAL A 126 -6.52 -0.04 1.28
C VAL A 126 -5.12 -0.64 1.21
N HIS A 127 -4.46 -0.46 0.07
CA HIS A 127 -3.11 -0.94 -0.19
C HIS A 127 -2.06 -0.02 0.44
N GLY A 128 -0.78 -0.41 0.37
CA GLY A 128 0.34 0.43 0.77
C GLY A 128 1.40 0.59 -0.30
N TRP A 129 2.66 0.66 0.10
CA TRP A 129 3.84 0.74 -0.75
C TRP A 129 4.73 -0.48 -0.52
N PRO A 130 5.36 -1.07 -1.55
CA PRO A 130 5.41 -0.66 -2.96
C PRO A 130 4.25 -1.17 -3.82
N GLY A 131 3.21 -1.74 -3.23
CA GLY A 131 2.13 -2.31 -4.02
C GLY A 131 1.05 -1.29 -4.45
N SER A 132 -0.13 -1.82 -4.79
CA SER A 132 -1.20 -1.08 -5.44
C SER A 132 -2.55 -1.76 -5.24
N PHE A 133 -3.62 -1.22 -5.84
CA PHE A 133 -4.93 -1.86 -5.85
C PHE A 133 -4.90 -3.32 -6.34
N LEU A 134 -3.90 -3.70 -7.14
CA LEU A 134 -3.72 -5.06 -7.65
C LEU A 134 -3.42 -6.10 -6.57
N GLU A 135 -2.93 -5.70 -5.40
CA GLU A 135 -2.70 -6.61 -4.26
C GLU A 135 -3.97 -7.41 -3.89
N PHE A 136 -5.14 -6.80 -4.12
CA PHE A 136 -6.42 -7.39 -3.76
C PHE A 136 -7.15 -8.07 -4.92
N ALA A 137 -6.66 -7.94 -6.16
CA ALA A 137 -7.30 -8.55 -7.32
C ALA A 137 -7.57 -10.06 -7.14
N PRO A 138 -6.64 -10.88 -6.59
CA PRO A 138 -6.85 -12.32 -6.42
C PRO A 138 -8.00 -12.69 -5.46
N ILE A 139 -8.43 -11.77 -4.59
CA ILE A 139 -9.44 -12.07 -3.54
C ILE A 139 -10.82 -11.45 -3.82
N ILE A 140 -10.96 -10.62 -4.85
CA ILE A 140 -12.22 -9.94 -5.20
C ILE A 140 -13.35 -10.96 -5.41
N ASP A 141 -13.11 -11.98 -6.24
CA ASP A 141 -14.14 -12.97 -6.56
C ASP A 141 -14.54 -13.79 -5.34
N GLN A 142 -13.57 -14.17 -4.52
CA GLN A 142 -13.84 -14.90 -3.29
C GLN A 142 -14.69 -14.05 -2.32
N LEU A 143 -14.37 -12.76 -2.15
CA LEU A 143 -15.11 -11.86 -1.27
C LEU A 143 -16.53 -11.54 -1.78
N THR A 144 -16.69 -11.36 -3.08
CA THR A 144 -17.97 -10.96 -3.68
C THR A 144 -18.93 -12.13 -3.85
N LYS A 145 -18.43 -13.35 -4.10
CA LYS A 145 -19.24 -14.51 -4.53
C LYS A 145 -19.21 -15.71 -3.56
N GLU A 146 -18.08 -15.99 -2.91
CA GLU A 146 -17.82 -17.30 -2.28
C GLU A 146 -17.42 -17.22 -0.79
N ALA A 147 -17.45 -16.05 -0.19
CA ALA A 147 -16.96 -15.86 1.17
C ALA A 147 -17.83 -16.60 2.20
N THR A 148 -17.16 -17.14 3.23
CA THR A 148 -17.81 -17.79 4.37
C THR A 148 -17.20 -17.34 5.68
N THR A 149 -18.00 -17.33 6.74
CA THR A 149 -17.49 -17.15 8.11
C THR A 149 -16.68 -18.38 8.54
N PHE A 150 -15.94 -18.27 9.64
CA PHE A 150 -15.24 -19.42 10.26
C PHE A 150 -16.19 -20.60 10.60
N THR A 151 -17.49 -20.31 10.81
CA THR A 151 -18.52 -21.32 11.06
C THR A 151 -19.16 -21.88 9.77
N GLY A 152 -18.65 -21.51 8.59
CA GLY A 152 -19.14 -21.96 7.29
C GLY A 152 -20.42 -21.25 6.80
N LYS A 153 -20.84 -20.15 7.44
CA LYS A 153 -22.03 -19.40 6.99
C LYS A 153 -21.66 -18.52 5.79
N PRO A 154 -22.44 -18.51 4.70
CA PRO A 154 -22.21 -17.61 3.58
C PRO A 154 -22.24 -16.13 4.03
N VAL A 155 -21.26 -15.38 3.54
CA VAL A 155 -21.15 -13.93 3.65
C VAL A 155 -20.72 -13.38 2.29
N SER A 156 -20.94 -12.10 2.06
CA SER A 156 -20.61 -11.46 0.78
C SER A 156 -20.24 -10.02 1.05
N PHE A 157 -19.39 -9.48 0.19
CA PHE A 157 -18.90 -8.11 0.31
C PHE A 157 -19.10 -7.34 -0.99
N ASP A 158 -19.49 -6.08 -0.88
CA ASP A 158 -19.22 -5.11 -1.94
C ASP A 158 -17.78 -4.65 -1.72
N VAL A 159 -16.91 -4.88 -2.71
CA VAL A 159 -15.46 -4.64 -2.58
C VAL A 159 -15.09 -3.32 -3.23
N ILE A 160 -14.50 -2.42 -2.46
CA ILE A 160 -14.04 -1.10 -2.91
C ILE A 160 -12.53 -1.04 -2.70
N ILE A 161 -11.77 -0.74 -3.75
CA ILE A 161 -10.29 -0.72 -3.69
C ILE A 161 -9.78 0.59 -4.30
N PRO A 162 -9.60 1.66 -3.50
CA PRO A 162 -9.04 2.89 -4.00
C PRO A 162 -7.53 2.76 -4.25
N SER A 163 -7.05 3.45 -5.27
CA SER A 163 -5.63 3.77 -5.39
C SER A 163 -5.31 4.97 -4.51
N LEU A 164 -4.28 4.86 -3.66
CA LEU A 164 -3.80 5.95 -2.84
C LEU A 164 -3.50 7.20 -3.68
N PRO A 165 -3.69 8.43 -3.16
CA PRO A 165 -3.23 9.64 -3.84
C PRO A 165 -1.75 9.53 -4.25
N GLY A 166 -1.46 9.75 -5.53
CA GLY A 166 -0.13 9.58 -6.11
C GLY A 166 0.25 8.16 -6.55
N PHE A 167 -0.64 7.18 -6.39
CA PHE A 167 -0.43 5.79 -6.78
C PHE A 167 -1.31 5.39 -7.96
N ALA A 168 -0.77 4.51 -8.81
CA ALA A 168 -1.42 3.93 -9.98
C ALA A 168 -2.15 4.97 -10.84
N PHE A 169 -3.49 4.99 -10.79
CA PHE A 169 -4.33 5.88 -11.59
C PHE A 169 -4.96 7.03 -10.79
N SER A 170 -4.63 7.21 -9.51
CA SER A 170 -4.99 8.42 -8.76
C SER A 170 -4.02 9.56 -9.05
N SER A 171 -4.48 10.81 -9.03
CA SER A 171 -3.60 11.97 -9.20
C SER A 171 -2.64 12.13 -8.02
N PRO A 172 -1.44 12.73 -8.21
CA PRO A 172 -0.57 13.09 -7.10
C PRO A 172 -1.27 14.08 -6.16
N PRO A 173 -1.08 13.95 -4.84
CA PRO A 173 -1.65 14.88 -3.88
C PRO A 173 -0.92 16.24 -3.90
N PRO A 174 -1.53 17.31 -3.34
CA PRO A 174 -0.84 18.57 -3.12
C PRO A 174 0.30 18.43 -2.10
N LEU A 175 1.11 19.49 -1.98
CA LEU A 175 2.16 19.57 -0.96
C LEU A 175 1.56 19.46 0.46
N ASN A 176 2.29 18.79 1.37
CA ASN A 176 1.90 18.56 2.78
C ASN A 176 0.69 17.63 2.99
N TRP A 177 0.37 16.79 2.01
CA TRP A 177 -0.67 15.76 2.17
C TRP A 177 -0.28 14.71 3.21
N THR A 178 -1.22 14.34 4.07
CA THR A 178 -1.02 13.41 5.18
C THR A 178 -1.92 12.17 5.08
N ILE A 179 -1.66 11.17 5.92
CA ILE A 179 -2.54 10.00 6.07
C ILE A 179 -3.96 10.39 6.51
N THR A 180 -4.10 11.48 7.27
CA THR A 180 -5.39 12.03 7.70
C THR A 180 -6.19 12.57 6.52
N ASP A 181 -5.53 13.22 5.57
CA ASP A 181 -6.19 13.73 4.36
C ASP A 181 -6.68 12.57 3.49
N THR A 182 -5.87 11.52 3.32
CA THR A 182 -6.28 10.29 2.62
C THR A 182 -7.47 9.63 3.32
N ALA A 183 -7.43 9.51 4.65
CA ALA A 183 -8.51 8.93 5.44
C ALA A 183 -9.84 9.68 5.22
N ARG A 184 -9.78 11.01 5.21
CA ARG A 184 -10.94 11.87 4.97
C ARG A 184 -11.52 11.68 3.57
N ILE A 185 -10.72 11.75 2.50
CA ILE A 185 -11.25 11.57 1.13
C ILE A 185 -11.80 10.16 0.90
N PHE A 186 -11.24 9.14 1.55
CA PHE A 186 -11.75 7.77 1.44
C PHE A 186 -13.07 7.59 2.21
N ASN A 187 -13.25 8.26 3.35
CA ASN A 187 -14.54 8.28 4.02
C ASN A 187 -15.59 9.02 3.17
N THR A 188 -15.23 10.15 2.53
CA THR A 188 -16.10 10.82 1.55
C THR A 188 -16.46 9.92 0.38
N LEU A 189 -15.51 9.17 -0.17
CA LEU A 189 -15.77 8.15 -1.20
C LEU A 189 -16.81 7.12 -0.72
N MET A 190 -16.65 6.58 0.48
CA MET A 190 -17.56 5.54 0.96
C MET A 190 -18.96 6.07 1.28
N VAL A 191 -19.03 7.19 2.00
CA VAL A 191 -20.29 7.70 2.58
C VAL A 191 -21.03 8.61 1.61
N ASP A 192 -20.36 9.63 1.10
CA ASP A 192 -21.01 10.70 0.34
C ASP A 192 -21.16 10.31 -1.14
N VAL A 193 -20.14 9.65 -1.71
CA VAL A 193 -20.15 9.22 -3.12
C VAL A 193 -20.93 7.92 -3.31
N LEU A 194 -20.55 6.86 -2.59
CA LEU A 194 -21.12 5.52 -2.78
C LEU A 194 -22.36 5.26 -1.91
N GLY A 195 -22.65 6.12 -0.93
CA GLY A 195 -23.84 6.03 -0.09
C GLY A 195 -23.78 4.96 1.01
N TYR A 196 -22.60 4.39 1.29
CA TYR A 196 -22.43 3.40 2.35
C TYR A 196 -22.39 4.08 3.72
N LYS A 197 -23.51 3.99 4.44
CA LYS A 197 -23.64 4.58 5.80
C LYS A 197 -22.69 3.94 6.81
N THR A 198 -22.52 2.64 6.71
CA THR A 198 -21.55 1.88 7.49
C THR A 198 -20.80 0.89 6.61
N TYR A 199 -19.51 0.71 6.88
CA TYR A 199 -18.65 -0.20 6.11
C TYR A 199 -17.55 -0.80 6.98
N ALA A 200 -16.97 -1.90 6.52
CA ALA A 200 -15.76 -2.48 7.07
C ALA A 200 -14.55 -1.98 6.29
N ILE A 201 -13.39 -1.96 6.93
CA ILE A 201 -12.14 -1.55 6.31
C ILE A 201 -11.04 -2.57 6.58
N HIS A 202 -10.22 -2.82 5.56
CA HIS A 202 -8.99 -3.58 5.66
C HIS A 202 -7.82 -2.79 5.09
N GLY A 203 -6.69 -2.78 5.80
CA GLY A 203 -5.46 -2.15 5.36
C GLY A 203 -4.26 -3.09 5.37
N THR A 204 -3.35 -2.90 4.40
CA THR A 204 -1.98 -3.44 4.38
C THR A 204 -0.99 -2.27 4.46
N ASP A 205 0.22 -2.45 5.00
CA ASP A 205 1.29 -1.43 5.01
C ASP A 205 0.78 0.01 5.37
N TRP A 206 0.97 1.04 4.52
CA TRP A 206 0.42 2.39 4.70
C TRP A 206 -1.11 2.41 4.76
N GLY A 207 -1.76 1.51 4.04
CA GLY A 207 -3.19 1.28 4.12
C GLY A 207 -3.65 0.89 5.52
N SER A 208 -2.83 0.20 6.33
CA SER A 208 -3.14 -0.02 7.75
C SER A 208 -3.11 1.28 8.57
N ALA A 209 -2.14 2.16 8.32
CA ALA A 209 -2.05 3.45 9.01
C ALA A 209 -3.22 4.38 8.64
N ILE A 210 -3.61 4.39 7.36
CA ILE A 210 -4.78 5.11 6.86
C ILE A 210 -6.05 4.51 7.45
N SER A 211 -6.18 3.17 7.45
CA SER A 211 -7.37 2.50 7.96
C SER A 211 -7.57 2.73 9.45
N TYR A 212 -6.48 2.76 10.23
CA TYR A 212 -6.52 3.14 11.63
C TYR A 212 -6.97 4.59 11.82
N ASN A 213 -6.43 5.52 11.02
CA ASN A 213 -6.87 6.93 11.07
C ASN A 213 -8.35 7.09 10.71
N MET A 214 -8.82 6.35 9.71
CA MET A 214 -10.23 6.33 9.36
C MET A 214 -11.07 5.82 10.54
N TYR A 215 -10.67 4.69 11.14
CA TYR A 215 -11.36 4.12 12.30
C TYR A 215 -11.44 5.10 13.49
N ASP A 216 -10.34 5.78 13.79
CA ASP A 216 -10.26 6.74 14.90
C ASP A 216 -11.14 7.98 14.65
N GLN A 217 -11.11 8.52 13.43
CA GLN A 217 -11.80 9.77 13.08
C GLN A 217 -13.27 9.60 12.69
N PHE A 218 -13.64 8.43 12.15
CA PHE A 218 -14.98 8.14 11.59
C PHE A 218 -15.59 6.88 12.24
N ASN A 219 -15.49 6.78 13.56
CA ASN A 219 -15.96 5.61 14.32
C ASN A 219 -17.48 5.35 14.23
N GLU A 220 -18.27 6.32 13.77
CA GLU A 220 -19.72 6.15 13.52
C GLU A 220 -20.02 5.46 12.19
N THR A 221 -19.11 5.56 11.20
CA THR A 221 -19.29 4.95 9.86
C THR A 221 -18.54 3.63 9.73
N ILE A 222 -17.46 3.43 10.48
CA ILE A 222 -16.66 2.20 10.38
C ILE A 222 -17.17 1.16 11.37
N GLY A 223 -17.81 0.12 10.85
CA GLY A 223 -18.36 -0.97 11.66
C GLY A 223 -17.31 -1.99 12.11
N ALA A 224 -16.20 -2.11 11.37
CA ALA A 224 -15.09 -2.99 11.70
C ALA A 224 -13.81 -2.55 10.97
N ALA A 225 -12.67 -2.69 11.63
CA ALA A 225 -11.35 -2.42 11.04
C ALA A 225 -10.43 -3.63 11.24
N HIS A 226 -9.77 -4.06 10.17
CA HIS A 226 -8.81 -5.16 10.16
C HIS A 226 -7.49 -4.70 9.56
N PHE A 227 -6.38 -4.92 10.26
CA PHE A 227 -5.06 -4.45 9.83
C PHE A 227 -4.13 -5.65 9.61
N ALA A 228 -3.54 -5.77 8.42
CA ALA A 228 -2.48 -6.73 8.15
C ALA A 228 -1.10 -6.26 8.65
N PHE A 229 -1.02 -5.02 9.14
CA PHE A 229 0.17 -4.41 9.70
C PHE A 229 -0.21 -3.51 10.87
N LEU A 230 0.57 -3.48 11.94
CA LEU A 230 0.34 -2.57 13.06
C LEU A 230 1.03 -1.22 12.78
N PRO A 231 0.29 -0.11 12.65
CA PRO A 231 0.87 1.20 12.36
C PRO A 231 1.52 1.86 13.59
N PHE A 232 2.01 1.07 14.55
CA PHE A 232 2.57 1.53 15.81
C PHE A 232 3.93 0.89 16.04
N TYR A 233 4.85 1.66 16.62
CA TYR A 233 6.11 1.11 17.10
C TYR A 233 5.88 0.25 18.35
N PRO A 234 6.72 -0.78 18.56
CA PRO A 234 6.70 -1.52 19.82
C PRO A 234 6.96 -0.58 20.99
N GLN A 235 6.41 -0.93 22.15
CA GLN A 235 6.68 -0.21 23.38
C GLN A 235 8.16 -0.29 23.73
N THR A 236 8.74 0.80 24.25
CA THR A 236 10.12 0.77 24.73
C THR A 236 10.25 -0.12 25.97
N PRO A 237 11.46 -0.61 26.32
CA PRO A 237 11.68 -1.35 27.55
C PRO A 237 11.17 -0.62 28.80
N ASP A 238 11.33 0.70 28.84
CA ASP A 238 10.82 1.54 29.94
C ASP A 238 9.29 1.58 29.99
N GLN A 239 8.63 1.62 28.82
CA GLN A 239 7.16 1.57 28.72
C GLN A 239 6.61 0.20 29.12
N LEU A 240 7.26 -0.89 28.70
CA LEU A 240 6.92 -2.25 29.12
C LEU A 240 7.06 -2.42 30.64
N ALA A 241 8.17 -1.94 31.21
CA ALA A 241 8.42 -1.98 32.65
C ALA A 241 7.38 -1.15 33.43
N ALA A 242 7.06 0.07 32.96
CA ALA A 242 6.04 0.91 33.57
C ALA A 242 4.63 0.28 33.51
N GLY A 243 4.34 -0.47 32.45
CA GLY A 243 3.09 -1.22 32.29
C GLY A 243 3.06 -2.57 33.02
N ASN A 244 4.17 -2.99 33.65
CA ASN A 244 4.35 -4.35 34.19
C ASN A 244 4.05 -5.45 33.15
N ILE A 245 4.42 -5.19 31.89
CA ILE A 245 4.21 -6.10 30.75
C ILE A 245 5.46 -6.96 30.59
N THR A 246 5.28 -8.28 30.57
CA THR A 246 6.35 -9.24 30.26
C THR A 246 6.07 -9.87 28.91
N LEU A 247 7.01 -9.72 27.98
CA LEU A 247 6.91 -10.31 26.65
C LEU A 247 7.11 -11.84 26.71
N SER A 248 6.27 -12.56 25.97
CA SER A 248 6.46 -13.97 25.66
C SER A 248 7.68 -14.19 24.76
N LYS A 249 8.10 -15.45 24.60
CA LYS A 249 9.21 -15.80 23.69
C LYS A 249 8.94 -15.37 22.25
N LEU A 250 7.69 -15.49 21.79
CA LEU A 250 7.30 -15.06 20.44
C LEU A 250 7.39 -13.54 20.33
N GLU A 251 6.82 -12.81 21.29
CA GLU A 251 6.85 -11.33 21.27
C GLU A 251 8.27 -10.77 21.34
N LEU A 252 9.19 -11.42 22.05
CA LEU A 252 10.61 -11.04 22.04
C LEU A 252 11.28 -11.23 20.66
N VAL A 253 10.90 -12.29 19.92
CA VAL A 253 11.40 -12.51 18.55
C VAL A 253 10.83 -11.45 17.61
N GLU A 254 9.53 -11.16 17.70
CA GLU A 254 8.89 -10.13 16.88
C GLU A 254 9.46 -8.73 17.15
N GLU A 255 9.68 -8.37 18.42
CA GLU A 255 10.34 -7.11 18.79
C GLU A 255 11.75 -7.04 18.20
N GLN A 256 12.53 -8.13 18.31
CA GLN A 256 13.88 -8.18 17.75
C GLN A 256 13.89 -8.05 16.22
N ASN A 257 12.92 -8.65 15.53
CA ASN A 257 12.75 -8.53 14.09
C ASN A 257 12.46 -7.08 13.69
N ALA A 258 11.53 -6.41 14.38
CA ALA A 258 11.21 -5.00 14.16
C ALA A 258 12.44 -4.10 14.39
N MET A 259 13.20 -4.36 15.45
CA MET A 259 14.42 -3.60 15.78
C MET A 259 15.56 -3.86 14.78
N ASN A 260 15.63 -5.04 14.19
CA ASN A 260 16.61 -5.35 13.13
C ASN A 260 16.22 -4.65 11.83
N TRP A 261 14.95 -4.72 11.44
CA TRP A 261 14.43 -4.03 10.26
C TRP A 261 14.70 -2.52 10.33
N ALA A 262 14.50 -1.89 11.49
CA ALA A 262 14.79 -0.47 11.70
C ALA A 262 16.29 -0.09 11.61
N LYS A 263 17.20 -1.06 11.52
CA LYS A 263 18.65 -0.82 11.35
C LYS A 263 19.14 -1.10 9.94
N THR A 264 18.50 -2.04 9.24
CA THR A 264 19.03 -2.59 7.98
C THR A 264 18.06 -2.48 6.81
N GLY A 265 16.76 -2.33 7.07
CA GLY A 265 15.69 -2.39 6.06
C GLY A 265 15.03 -1.06 5.72
N ASP A 266 15.26 0.00 6.49
CA ASP A 266 14.55 1.29 6.41
C ASP A 266 15.21 2.31 5.47
N GLY A 267 16.32 1.97 4.80
CA GLY A 267 17.05 2.90 3.93
C GLY A 267 16.17 3.53 2.83
N TYR A 268 15.26 2.74 2.24
CA TYR A 268 14.31 3.24 1.24
C TYR A 268 13.36 4.30 1.86
N PHE A 269 12.91 4.05 3.09
CA PHE A 269 11.97 4.90 3.82
C PHE A 269 12.63 6.23 4.19
N ILE A 270 13.88 6.21 4.63
CA ILE A 270 14.64 7.43 4.92
C ILE A 270 14.85 8.28 3.65
N GLU A 271 15.21 7.67 2.52
CA GLU A 271 15.37 8.39 1.26
C GLU A 271 14.04 9.00 0.79
N GLN A 272 12.95 8.23 0.82
CA GLN A 272 11.62 8.69 0.41
C GLN A 272 11.04 9.76 1.33
N THR A 273 11.29 9.70 2.64
CA THR A 273 10.78 10.70 3.60
C THR A 273 11.58 12.00 3.59
N THR A 274 12.85 11.97 3.19
CA THR A 274 13.72 13.16 3.29
C THR A 274 14.11 13.78 1.95
N LYS A 275 14.12 13.00 0.87
CA LYS A 275 14.61 13.39 -0.47
C LYS A 275 13.73 12.81 -1.59
N SER A 276 12.42 12.71 -1.36
CA SER A 276 11.42 12.17 -2.30
C SER A 276 11.58 12.66 -3.75
N ASN A 277 11.81 13.97 -3.95
CA ASN A 277 11.98 14.52 -5.30
C ASN A 277 13.24 13.99 -6.00
N THR A 278 14.34 13.79 -5.27
CA THR A 278 15.60 13.28 -5.83
C THR A 278 15.43 11.84 -6.30
N VAL A 279 14.96 10.95 -5.42
CA VAL A 279 14.75 9.54 -5.77
C VAL A 279 13.64 9.39 -6.82
N GLY A 280 12.58 10.20 -6.74
CA GLY A 280 11.51 10.24 -7.73
C GLY A 280 12.03 10.56 -9.13
N LEU A 281 12.82 11.64 -9.28
CA LEU A 281 13.43 12.00 -10.56
C LEU A 281 14.45 10.96 -11.06
N ALA A 282 15.17 10.30 -10.15
CA ALA A 282 16.12 9.25 -10.52
C ALA A 282 15.42 7.98 -11.07
N LEU A 283 14.22 7.68 -10.57
CA LEU A 283 13.44 6.49 -10.96
C LEU A 283 12.46 6.75 -12.12
N GLN A 284 11.95 7.98 -12.26
CA GLN A 284 10.83 8.33 -13.15
C GLN A 284 10.97 7.81 -14.59
N ASP A 285 12.17 7.91 -15.17
CA ASP A 285 12.45 7.50 -16.56
C ASP A 285 13.39 6.30 -16.67
N ASN A 286 13.47 5.50 -15.59
CA ASN A 286 14.37 4.37 -15.46
C ASN A 286 13.60 3.11 -15.01
N PRO A 287 12.99 2.33 -15.92
CA PRO A 287 12.17 1.18 -15.57
C PRO A 287 12.96 0.06 -14.86
N ILE A 288 14.22 -0.16 -15.23
CA ILE A 288 15.08 -1.13 -14.53
C ILE A 288 15.49 -0.63 -13.14
N GLY A 289 15.69 0.67 -12.99
CA GLY A 289 15.87 1.29 -11.67
C GLY A 289 14.64 1.13 -10.78
N GLN A 290 13.44 1.34 -11.33
CA GLN A 290 12.18 1.08 -10.62
C GLN A 290 12.03 -0.40 -10.25
N LEU A 291 12.30 -1.32 -11.19
CA LEU A 291 12.26 -2.76 -10.92
C LEU A 291 13.23 -3.18 -9.83
N ALA A 292 14.45 -2.64 -9.83
CA ALA A 292 15.42 -2.90 -8.77
C ALA A 292 14.96 -2.37 -7.41
N TRP A 293 14.43 -1.13 -7.37
CA TRP A 293 13.99 -0.46 -6.15
C TRP A 293 12.76 -1.11 -5.51
N LEU A 294 11.78 -1.50 -6.33
CA LEU A 294 10.52 -2.10 -5.88
C LEU A 294 10.67 -3.62 -5.70
N GLY A 295 11.31 -4.30 -6.66
CA GLY A 295 11.46 -5.75 -6.68
C GLY A 295 12.23 -6.30 -5.48
N GLU A 296 13.22 -5.55 -4.98
CA GLU A 296 13.93 -5.90 -3.73
C GLU A 296 12.97 -6.12 -2.56
N LYS A 297 11.90 -5.33 -2.45
CA LYS A 297 10.92 -5.45 -1.38
C LYS A 297 10.05 -6.69 -1.53
N PHE A 298 9.64 -7.03 -2.75
CA PHE A 298 8.87 -8.27 -2.97
C PHE A 298 9.69 -9.52 -2.60
N MET A 299 10.98 -9.56 -2.93
CA MET A 299 11.84 -10.69 -2.55
C MET A 299 12.14 -10.73 -1.04
N ASN A 300 12.46 -9.59 -0.44
CA ASN A 300 12.87 -9.55 0.97
C ASN A 300 11.70 -9.69 1.94
N CYS A 301 10.52 -9.19 1.59
CA CYS A 301 9.31 -9.33 2.42
C CYS A 301 8.75 -10.77 2.38
N GLU A 302 8.90 -11.49 1.26
CA GLU A 302 8.59 -12.93 1.21
C GLU A 302 9.56 -13.75 2.08
N TYR A 303 10.84 -13.38 2.15
CA TYR A 303 11.84 -14.11 2.96
C TYR A 303 11.64 -13.98 4.49
N THR A 304 10.88 -12.98 4.96
CA THR A 304 10.46 -12.90 6.36
C THR A 304 9.23 -13.74 6.70
N SER A 305 8.55 -14.30 5.69
CA SER A 305 7.47 -15.26 5.86
C SER A 305 7.92 -16.66 5.42
N PHE A 306 8.23 -17.51 6.40
CA PHE A 306 8.35 -18.96 6.25
C PHE A 306 9.54 -19.53 5.44
N THR A 307 10.79 -19.25 5.84
CA THR A 307 11.84 -20.30 5.71
C THR A 307 12.82 -20.29 6.88
N SER A 308 12.48 -20.98 7.96
CA SER A 308 13.46 -21.79 8.71
C SER A 308 12.74 -22.95 9.41
N THR A 309 12.79 -24.12 8.77
CA THR A 309 12.84 -25.46 9.36
C THR A 309 12.57 -25.61 10.87
N GLY A 310 11.50 -26.34 11.24
CA GLY A 310 11.46 -27.02 12.55
C GLY A 310 10.09 -27.43 13.11
N CYS A 311 9.67 -28.65 12.78
CA CYS A 311 8.80 -29.58 13.53
C CYS A 311 7.27 -29.37 13.60
N HIS A 312 6.59 -30.38 13.00
CA HIS A 312 5.28 -30.98 13.30
C HIS A 312 4.06 -30.11 13.58
#